data_AF-A0A2P5LZL3-F1
#
_entry.id   AF-A0A2P5LZL3-F1
#
_cell.length_a   1.000
_cell.length_b   1.000
_cell.length_c   1.000
_cell.angle_alpha   90.00
_cell.angle_beta   90.00
_cell.angle_gamma   90.00
#
_symmetry.space_group_name_H-M   'P 1'
#
loop_
_entity.id
_entity.type
_entity.pdbx_description
1 polymer ?
#
loop_
_entity_poly.entity_id
_entity_poly.type
_entity_poly.pdbx_seq_one_letter_code
_entity_poly.pdbx_strand_id
1 'polypeptide(L)' 'TAGLPEPDLFIRTGGEQRVSNFLLWQLAYTELYFTETLWPDFDQNAMQEAINSFKTRQRRFGCTGEQILNKSVNLVNHN' A
#
# COMPACT_ATOMS: atom_id res chain seq x y z
N THR A 1 -16.54 11.74 0.60
CA THR A 1 -15.22 11.58 1.26
C THR A 1 -14.74 12.83 1.97
N ALA A 2 -15.43 13.98 1.88
CA ALA A 2 -15.04 15.17 2.65
C ALA A 2 -14.97 14.85 4.14
N GLY A 3 -13.81 15.11 4.76
CA GLY A 3 -13.55 14.86 6.18
C GLY A 3 -12.97 13.47 6.52
N LEU A 4 -12.77 12.59 5.55
CA LEU A 4 -12.08 11.31 5.76
C LEU A 4 -10.61 11.41 5.29
N PRO A 5 -9.68 10.68 5.94
CA PRO A 5 -8.30 10.61 5.49
C PRO A 5 -8.19 9.95 4.10
N GLU A 6 -7.10 10.26 3.40
CA GLU A 6 -6.76 9.59 2.15
C GLU A 6 -6.46 8.10 2.41
N PRO A 7 -6.82 7.19 1.49
CA PRO A 7 -6.51 5.77 1.66
C PRO A 7 -5.00 5.53 1.65
N ASP A 8 -4.54 4.64 2.53
CA ASP A 8 -3.15 4.19 2.52
C ASP A 8 -2.91 3.06 1.52
N LEU A 9 -3.90 2.18 1.34
CA LEU A 9 -3.84 1.02 0.46
C LEU A 9 -5.12 0.92 -0.39
N PHE A 10 -4.93 0.74 -1.70
CA PHE A 10 -5.98 0.40 -2.64
C PHE A 10 -5.74 -1.01 -3.20
N ILE A 11 -6.76 -1.86 -3.11
CA ILE A 11 -6.72 -3.25 -3.57
C ILE A 11 -7.64 -3.39 -4.79
N ARG A 12 -7.10 -3.90 -5.89
CA ARG A 12 -7.84 -4.22 -7.11
C ARG A 12 -7.72 -5.70 -7.44
N THR A 13 -8.85 -6.39 -7.37
CA THR A 13 -9.02 -7.80 -7.71
C THR A 13 -9.34 -7.99 -9.19
N GLY A 14 -9.20 -9.22 -9.69
CA GLY A 14 -9.63 -9.61 -11.04
C GLY A 14 -8.62 -9.34 -12.16
N GLY A 15 -7.32 -9.23 -11.83
CA GLY A 15 -6.21 -9.21 -12.80
C GLY A 15 -5.97 -7.88 -13.53
N GLU A 16 -6.89 -6.94 -13.45
CA GLU A 16 -6.80 -5.64 -14.14
C GLU A 16 -5.88 -4.65 -13.42
N GLN A 17 -4.82 -4.18 -14.09
CA GLN A 17 -3.90 -3.16 -13.56
C GLN A 17 -4.36 -1.72 -13.87
N ARG A 18 -5.59 -1.39 -13.48
CA ARG A 18 -6.17 -0.05 -13.67
C ARG A 18 -7.08 0.36 -12.53
N VAL A 19 -6.99 1.64 -12.14
CA VAL A 19 -7.89 2.25 -11.16
C VAL A 19 -9.30 2.48 -11.71
N SER A 20 -9.47 2.50 -13.03
CA SER A 20 -10.78 2.57 -13.69
C SER A 20 -11.64 3.76 -13.26
N ASN A 21 -11.05 4.95 -13.20
CA ASN A 21 -11.71 6.19 -12.77
C ASN A 21 -12.25 6.16 -11.32
N PHE A 22 -11.68 5.33 -10.46
CA PHE A 22 -12.03 5.29 -9.04
C PHE A 22 -11.10 6.19 -8.22
N LEU A 23 -11.67 7.13 -7.45
CA LEU A 23 -11.01 7.95 -6.44
C LEU A 23 -9.66 8.58 -6.86
N LEU A 24 -9.56 9.06 -8.10
CA LEU A 24 -8.28 9.50 -8.70
C LEU A 24 -7.47 10.45 -7.82
N TRP A 25 -8.12 11.45 -7.22
CA TRP A 25 -7.45 12.41 -6.33
C TRP A 25 -7.00 11.78 -5.03
N GLN A 26 -7.87 10.98 -4.40
CA GLN A 26 -7.55 10.34 -3.13
C GLN A 26 -6.47 9.26 -3.28
N LEU A 27 -6.31 8.69 -4.48
CA LEU A 27 -5.30 7.68 -4.77
C LEU A 27 -3.92 8.23 -5.13
N ALA A 28 -3.72 9.56 -5.15
CA ALA A 28 -2.49 10.19 -5.62
C ALA A 28 -1.22 9.70 -4.89
N TYR A 29 -1.34 9.36 -3.60
CA TYR A 29 -0.25 8.83 -2.78
C TYR A 29 -0.55 7.46 -2.17
N THR A 30 -1.66 6.84 -2.54
CA THR A 30 -2.09 5.53 -2.05
C THR A 30 -1.25 4.41 -2.66
N GLU A 31 -0.85 3.43 -1.85
CA GLU A 31 -0.20 2.23 -2.39
C GLU A 31 -1.19 1.37 -3.17
N LEU A 32 -0.80 0.95 -4.36
CA LEU A 32 -1.65 0.13 -5.23
C LEU A 32 -1.23 -1.34 -5.15
N TYR A 33 -2.18 -2.20 -4.80
CA TYR A 33 -2.05 -3.66 -4.81
C TYR A 33 -3.04 -4.25 -5.81
N PHE A 34 -2.52 -4.94 -6.82
CA PHE A 34 -3.30 -5.61 -7.85
C PHE A 34 -3.14 -7.13 -7.69
N THR A 35 -4.24 -7.87 -7.77
CA THR A 35 -4.24 -9.33 -7.69
C THR A 35 -5.11 -9.96 -8.77
N GLU A 36 -4.72 -11.14 -9.23
CA GLU A 36 -5.50 -11.99 -10.13
C GLU A 36 -6.70 -12.63 -9.43
N THR A 37 -6.69 -12.73 -8.09
CA THR A 37 -7.81 -13.24 -7.29
C THR A 37 -9.10 -12.53 -7.69
N LEU A 38 -10.14 -13.29 -8.04
CA LEU A 38 -11.46 -12.74 -8.35
C LEU A 38 -12.13 -12.27 -7.06
N TRP A 39 -13.01 -11.26 -7.16
CA TRP A 39 -13.68 -10.71 -5.97
C TRP A 39 -14.43 -11.76 -5.12
N PRO A 40 -15.17 -12.73 -5.71
CA PRO A 40 -15.83 -13.78 -4.91
C PRO A 40 -14.86 -14.68 -4.14
N ASP A 41 -13.61 -14.78 -4.58
CA ASP A 41 -12.57 -15.62 -4.00
C ASP A 41 -11.61 -14.83 -3.08
N PHE A 42 -11.83 -13.52 -2.91
CA PHE A 42 -10.98 -12.66 -2.09
C PHE A 42 -11.32 -12.85 -0.60
N ASP A 43 -10.59 -13.76 0.05
CA ASP A 43 -10.79 -14.16 1.44
C ASP A 43 -9.87 -13.41 2.43
N GLN A 44 -9.88 -13.86 3.69
CA GLN A 44 -9.04 -13.30 4.76
C GLN A 44 -7.53 -13.49 4.48
N ASN A 45 -7.14 -14.58 3.83
CA ASN A 45 -5.74 -14.83 3.49
C ASN A 45 -5.28 -13.85 2.40
N ALA A 46 -6.08 -13.67 1.35
CA ALA A 46 -5.82 -12.69 0.29
C ALA A 46 -5.73 -11.26 0.85
N MET A 47 -6.59 -10.91 1.82
CA MET A 47 -6.50 -9.62 2.52
C MET A 47 -5.19 -9.50 3.32
N GLN A 48 -4.77 -10.56 4.02
CA GLN A 48 -3.54 -10.57 4.79
C GLN A 48 -2.30 -10.43 3.89
N GLU A 49 -2.31 -11.04 2.71
CA GLU A 49 -1.27 -10.88 1.69
C GLU A 49 -1.18 -9.44 1.19
N ALA A 50 -2.31 -8.80 0.91
CA ALA A 50 -2.33 -7.39 0.51
C ALA A 50 -1.75 -6.48 1.59
N ILE A 51 -2.11 -6.71 2.87
CA ILE A 51 -1.57 -5.97 4.01
C ILE A 51 -0.07 -6.22 4.18
N ASN A 52 0.39 -7.47 4.02
CA ASN A 52 1.81 -7.80 4.12
C ASN A 52 2.60 -7.13 2.99
N SER A 53 2.07 -7.11 1.77
CA SER A 53 2.65 -6.37 0.65
C SER A 53 2.77 -4.88 0.97
N PHE A 54 1.71 -4.27 1.49
CA PHE A 54 1.72 -2.87 1.92
C PHE A 54 2.82 -2.57 2.96
N LYS A 55 2.95 -3.40 3.99
CA LYS A 55 3.95 -3.23 5.07
C LYS A 55 5.40 -3.24 4.57
N THR A 56 5.69 -3.92 3.46
CA THR A 56 7.05 -3.97 2.89
C THR A 56 7.41 -2.71 2.11
N ARG A 57 6.42 -1.89 1.72
CA ARG A 57 6.64 -0.67 0.95
C ARG A 57 6.90 0.49 1.89
N GLN A 58 8.10 1.05 1.79
CA GLN A 58 8.45 2.27 2.52
C GLN A 58 8.13 3.48 1.65
N ARG A 59 7.17 4.31 2.10
CA ARG A 59 6.96 5.64 1.52
C ARG A 59 8.23 6.45 1.71
N ARG A 60 8.84 6.82 0.58
CA ARG A 60 10.17 7.42 0.59
C ARG A 60 10.17 8.86 1.11
N PHE A 61 9.07 9.61 1.06
CA PHE A 61 8.98 11.03 1.49
C PHE A 61 10.19 11.90 1.06
N GLY A 62 10.78 11.63 -0.11
CA GLY A 62 11.99 12.31 -0.61
C GLY A 62 13.33 11.75 -0.13
N CYS A 63 13.35 10.69 0.68
CA CYS A 63 14.55 9.96 1.12
C CYS A 63 14.89 8.80 0.17
N THR A 64 16.17 8.49 0.02
CA THR A 64 16.63 7.27 -0.66
C THR A 64 16.35 6.04 0.22
N GLY A 65 16.22 4.85 -0.40
CA GLY A 65 15.97 3.61 0.36
C GLY A 65 17.05 3.33 1.42
N GLU A 66 18.30 3.69 1.13
CA GLU A 66 19.43 3.61 2.05
C GLU A 66 19.27 4.54 3.27
N GLN A 67 18.77 5.76 3.08
CA GLN A 67 18.50 6.70 4.17
C GLN A 67 17.42 6.18 5.13
N ILE A 68 16.40 5.47 4.63
CA ILE A 68 15.33 4.91 5.46
C ILE A 68 15.82 3.69 6.25
N LEU A 69 16.63 2.83 5.62
CA LEU A 69 17.29 1.70 6.28
C LEU A 69 18.21 2.19 7.42
N ASN A 70 19.05 3.18 7.15
CA ASN A 70 19.96 3.75 8.15
C ASN A 70 19.21 4.40 9.32
N LYS A 71 18.06 5.05 9.08
CA LYS A 71 17.23 5.62 10.15
C LYS A 71 16.59 4.54 11.03
N SER A 72 16.14 3.45 10.42
CA SER A 72 15.53 2.31 11.12
C SER A 72 16.55 1.59 12.02
N VAL A 73 17.77 1.38 11.52
CA VAL A 73 18.86 0.73 12.27
C VAL A 73 19.30 1.58 13.47
N ASN A 74 19.40 2.91 13.30
CA ASN A 74 19.80 3.79 14.40
C ASN A 74 18.77 3.85 15.54
N LEU A 75 17.47 3.70 15.24
CA LEU A 75 16.40 3.65 16.24
C LEU A 75 16.40 2.36 17.06
N VAL A 76 16.82 1.24 16.47
CA VAL A 76 16.92 -0.06 17.17
C VAL A 76 18.14 -0.08 18.10
N ASN A 77 19.26 0.53 17.71
CA ASN A 77 20.50 0.53 18.51
C ASN A 77 20.49 1.47 19.72
N HIS A 78 19.45 2.31 19.88
CA HIS A 78 19.31 3.27 21.00
C HIS A 78 18.19 2.89 21.99
N ASN A 79 17.66 1.65 21.91
CA ASN A 79 16.79 1.03 22.92
C ASN A 79 17.48 -0.20 23.51
#